data_AF-A0A350CYW1-F1
#
_entry.id   AF-A0A350CYW1-F1
#
_cell.length_a   1.000
_cell.length_b   1.000
_cell.length_c   1.000
_cell.angle_alpha   90.00
_cell.angle_beta   90.00
_cell.angle_gamma   90.00
#
_symmetry.space_group_name_H-M   'P 1'
#
loop_
_entity.id
_entity.type
_entity.pdbx_description
1 polymer ?
#
loop_
_entity_poly.entity_id
_entity_poly.type
_entity_poly.pdbx_seq_one_letter_code
_entity_poly.pdbx_strand_id
1 'polypeptide(L)'
;MVSYRGGHTIEKHKVRGIALISALIISVIVLVLLGSLYFMLTRLFETSETTRTYSSAREAAVAGVNYAITSGIFDTIASLGICPDGTPSVNNPRCSVLAGQGGNIQLGCTFNLQFRLKGTNEIYTNRITVCFLGYTQPPGYPLIGVAYSRPMPGNKGNIYSIISEVRDPQGRVTTRIEAVYTP
;
A
#
# COMPACT_ATOMS: atom_id res chain seq x y z
N MET A 1 59.63 -0.48 69.92
CA MET A 1 58.75 0.33 69.05
C MET A 1 58.67 -0.40 67.71
N VAL A 2 57.77 -1.37 67.57
CA VAL A 2 56.46 -1.30 66.89
C VAL A 2 56.57 -1.07 65.37
N SER A 3 56.21 -2.13 64.61
CA SER A 3 55.39 -2.19 63.37
C SER A 3 55.77 -1.30 62.17
N TYR A 4 55.85 -1.78 60.92
CA TYR A 4 54.83 -2.55 60.21
C TYR A 4 55.43 -3.49 59.16
N ARG A 5 55.05 -4.77 59.24
CA ARG A 5 55.16 -5.77 58.18
C ARG A 5 54.14 -5.38 57.09
N GLY A 6 54.61 -4.88 55.96
CA GLY A 6 53.80 -4.74 54.75
C GLY A 6 53.55 -6.11 54.13
N GLY A 7 52.49 -6.78 54.58
CA GLY A 7 52.00 -8.00 53.94
C GLY A 7 51.24 -7.66 52.67
N HIS A 8 51.83 -7.88 51.50
CA HIS A 8 51.05 -7.93 50.25
C HIS A 8 50.32 -9.27 50.19
N THR A 9 49.05 -9.27 50.57
CA THR A 9 48.12 -10.36 50.26
C THR A 9 47.64 -10.19 48.82
N ILE A 10 48.37 -10.76 47.86
CA ILE A 10 47.78 -11.02 46.54
C ILE A 10 46.86 -12.22 46.74
N GLU A 11 45.57 -11.95 46.95
CA GLU A 11 44.55 -12.98 46.85
C GLU A 11 44.66 -13.63 45.47
N LYS A 12 45.15 -14.87 45.45
CA LYS A 12 45.06 -15.71 44.26
C LYS A 12 43.58 -15.96 44.00
N HIS A 13 43.00 -15.25 43.03
CA HIS A 13 41.76 -15.70 42.39
C HIS A 13 42.04 -17.02 41.66
N LYS A 14 41.94 -18.12 42.41
CA LYS A 14 41.90 -19.48 41.89
C LYS A 14 40.46 -19.75 41.44
N VAL A 15 40.04 -19.12 40.35
CA VAL A 15 38.82 -19.48 39.62
C VAL A 15 39.23 -20.13 38.31
N ARG A 16 39.70 -21.39 38.40
CA ARG A 16 40.12 -22.18 37.25
C ARG A 16 38.90 -22.94 36.69
N GLY A 17 38.57 -22.70 35.43
CA GLY A 17 37.67 -23.53 34.62
C GLY A 17 36.25 -23.02 34.48
N ILE A 18 35.53 -22.84 35.59
CA ILE A 18 34.07 -22.63 35.56
C ILE A 18 33.68 -21.28 34.92
N ALA A 19 34.42 -20.20 35.21
CA ALA A 19 34.14 -18.87 34.66
C ALA A 19 34.32 -18.81 33.13
N LEU A 20 35.28 -19.57 32.60
CA LEU A 20 35.57 -19.60 31.16
C LEU A 20 34.49 -20.43 30.42
N ILE A 21 34.04 -21.53 31.04
CA ILE A 21 32.95 -22.36 30.52
C ILE A 21 31.61 -21.60 30.56
N SER A 22 31.32 -20.89 31.66
CA SER A 22 30.08 -20.11 31.75
C SER A 22 30.03 -18.96 30.72
N ALA A 23 31.15 -18.28 30.50
CA ALA A 23 31.24 -17.25 29.47
C ALA A 23 31.04 -17.81 28.05
N LEU A 24 31.55 -19.02 27.78
CA LEU A 24 31.38 -19.71 26.50
C LEU A 24 29.93 -20.14 26.26
N ILE A 25 29.23 -20.62 27.29
CA ILE A 25 27.81 -20.99 27.16
C ILE A 25 26.94 -19.74 26.91
N ILE A 26 27.21 -18.65 27.65
CA ILE A 26 26.47 -17.39 27.47
C ILE A 26 26.69 -16.82 26.07
N SER A 27 27.91 -16.86 25.53
CA SER A 27 28.18 -16.35 24.17
C SER A 27 27.43 -17.12 23.08
N VAL A 28 27.31 -18.45 23.23
CA VAL A 28 26.54 -19.30 22.31
C VAL A 28 25.04 -18.95 22.39
N ILE A 29 24.48 -18.78 23.59
CA ILE A 29 23.07 -18.43 23.76
C ILE A 29 22.78 -17.06 23.13
N VAL A 30 23.66 -16.07 23.33
CA VAL A 30 23.51 -14.74 22.74
C VAL A 30 23.56 -14.79 21.21
N LEU A 31 24.46 -15.61 20.63
CA LEU A 31 24.53 -15.82 19.19
C LEU A 31 23.25 -16.45 18.63
N VAL A 32 22.68 -17.45 19.31
CA VAL A 32 21.42 -18.07 18.90
C VAL A 32 20.27 -17.07 18.96
N LEU A 33 20.20 -16.25 20.02
CA LEU A 33 19.18 -15.21 20.15
C LEU A 33 19.30 -14.16 19.04
N LEU A 34 20.50 -13.63 18.79
CA LEU A 34 20.75 -12.68 17.72
C LEU A 34 20.45 -13.27 16.33
N GLY A 35 20.83 -14.53 16.10
CA GLY A 35 20.54 -15.24 14.85
C GLY A 35 19.04 -15.44 14.64
N SER A 36 18.30 -15.81 15.68
CA SER A 36 16.84 -15.97 15.62
C SER A 36 16.11 -14.65 15.38
N LEU A 37 16.57 -13.56 16.02
CA LEU A 37 16.03 -12.22 15.82
C LEU A 37 16.32 -11.72 14.41
N TYR A 38 17.55 -11.94 13.92
CA TYR A 38 17.93 -11.61 12.54
C TYR A 38 17.08 -12.39 11.51
N PHE A 39 16.85 -13.68 11.75
CA PHE A 39 15.98 -14.51 10.92
C PHE A 39 14.52 -14.01 10.94
N MET A 40 14.01 -13.61 12.11
CA MET A 40 12.67 -13.05 12.20
C MET A 40 12.57 -11.70 11.47
N LEU A 41 13.55 -10.82 11.65
CA LEU A 41 13.59 -9.51 10.98
C LEU A 41 13.69 -9.66 9.46
N THR A 42 14.55 -10.53 8.96
CA THR A 42 14.66 -10.81 7.52
C THR A 42 13.34 -11.34 6.96
N ARG A 43 12.72 -12.32 7.64
CA ARG A 43 11.40 -12.81 7.24
C ARG A 43 10.33 -11.71 7.29
N LEU A 44 10.39 -10.82 8.28
CA LEU A 44 9.44 -9.72 8.44
C LEU A 44 9.61 -8.66 7.35
N PHE A 45 10.84 -8.32 6.98
CA PHE A 45 11.12 -7.36 5.91
C PHE A 45 10.79 -7.95 4.53
N GLU A 46 11.10 -9.23 4.28
CA GLU A 46 10.66 -9.94 3.07
C GLU A 46 9.14 -10.05 2.96
N THR A 47 8.42 -10.15 4.09
CA THR A 47 6.96 -10.17 4.11
C THR A 47 6.31 -8.78 4.16
N SER A 48 7.06 -7.72 4.47
CA SER A 48 6.51 -6.35 4.56
C SER A 48 6.23 -5.71 3.20
N GLU A 49 6.82 -6.20 2.12
CA GLU A 49 6.27 -5.99 0.78
C GLU A 49 5.31 -7.14 0.47
N THR A 50 4.06 -7.03 0.94
CA THR A 50 2.97 -7.92 0.50
C THR A 50 2.64 -7.66 -0.97
N THR A 51 3.56 -7.99 -1.87
CA THR A 51 3.33 -8.05 -3.31
C THR A 51 2.41 -9.24 -3.56
N ARG A 52 1.10 -8.98 -3.70
CA ARG A 52 0.11 -10.05 -3.93
C ARG A 52 0.51 -10.87 -5.15
N THR A 53 0.36 -12.19 -5.07
CA THR A 53 0.65 -13.10 -6.19
C THR A 53 -0.64 -13.43 -6.94
N TYR A 54 -0.66 -13.22 -8.25
CA TYR A 54 -1.80 -13.54 -9.12
C TYR A 54 -1.43 -14.62 -10.13
N SER A 55 -2.42 -15.38 -10.62
CA SER A 55 -2.18 -16.40 -11.65
C SER A 55 -1.94 -15.80 -13.04
N SER A 56 -2.48 -14.60 -13.30
CA SER A 56 -2.34 -13.91 -14.59
C SER A 56 -2.44 -12.39 -14.45
N ALA A 57 -1.91 -11.66 -15.44
CA ALA A 57 -2.02 -10.20 -15.54
C ALA A 57 -3.50 -9.75 -15.62
N ARG A 58 -4.35 -10.54 -16.28
CA ARG A 58 -5.78 -10.28 -16.36
C ARG A 58 -6.46 -10.38 -14.99
N GLU A 59 -6.15 -11.41 -14.21
CA GLU A 59 -6.67 -11.55 -12.85
C GLU A 59 -6.20 -10.41 -11.95
N ALA A 60 -4.93 -10.01 -12.05
CA ALA A 60 -4.41 -8.87 -11.33
C ALA A 60 -5.14 -7.56 -11.70
N ALA A 61 -5.47 -7.36 -12.97
CA ALA A 61 -6.26 -6.21 -13.44
C ALA A 61 -7.69 -6.22 -12.87
N VAL A 62 -8.37 -7.37 -12.88
CA VAL A 62 -9.71 -7.51 -12.27
C VAL A 62 -9.67 -7.24 -10.76
N ALA A 63 -8.66 -7.77 -10.08
CA ALA A 63 -8.46 -7.51 -8.65
C ALA A 63 -8.23 -6.02 -8.36
N GLY A 64 -7.60 -5.28 -9.28
CA GLY A 64 -7.45 -3.84 -9.19
C GLY A 64 -8.78 -3.09 -9.27
N VAL A 65 -9.68 -3.50 -10.18
CA VAL A 65 -11.04 -2.95 -10.25
C VAL A 65 -11.81 -3.22 -8.96
N ASN A 66 -11.78 -4.45 -8.46
CA ASN A 66 -12.44 -4.80 -7.20
C ASN A 66 -11.88 -4.03 -6.02
N TYR A 67 -10.56 -3.82 -5.96
CA TYR A 67 -9.94 -3.01 -4.92
C TYR A 67 -10.45 -1.56 -4.97
N ALA A 68 -10.54 -0.95 -6.15
CA ALA A 68 -11.12 0.39 -6.31
C ALA A 68 -12.56 0.47 -5.79
N ILE A 69 -13.34 -0.60 -6.00
CA ILE A 69 -14.73 -0.65 -5.52
C ILE A 69 -14.80 -0.73 -3.99
N THR A 70 -13.98 -1.58 -3.38
CA THR A 70 -14.01 -1.82 -1.93
C THR A 70 -13.29 -0.77 -1.09
N SER A 71 -12.44 0.05 -1.70
CA SER A 71 -11.56 1.00 -0.99
C SER A 71 -12.22 2.31 -0.57
N GLY A 72 -13.51 2.53 -0.93
CA GLY A 72 -14.23 3.76 -0.59
C GLY A 72 -13.74 4.99 -1.34
N ILE A 73 -12.94 4.82 -2.40
CA ILE A 73 -12.34 5.92 -3.18
C ILE A 73 -13.38 6.85 -3.81
N PHE A 74 -14.55 6.32 -4.16
CA PHE A 74 -15.62 7.13 -4.75
C PHE A 74 -16.15 8.17 -3.76
N ASP A 75 -16.19 7.83 -2.48
CA ASP A 75 -16.65 8.74 -1.44
C ASP A 75 -15.66 9.87 -1.23
N THR A 76 -14.36 9.59 -1.28
CA THR A 76 -13.33 10.62 -1.09
C THR A 76 -13.25 11.57 -2.30
N ILE A 77 -13.41 11.06 -3.52
CA ILE A 77 -13.46 11.88 -4.74
C ILE A 77 -14.63 12.87 -4.68
N ALA A 78 -15.80 12.42 -4.21
CA ALA A 78 -17.01 13.26 -4.23
C ALA A 78 -17.19 14.15 -3.00
N SER A 79 -16.64 13.78 -1.84
CA SER A 79 -16.83 14.54 -0.58
C SER A 79 -15.63 15.42 -0.18
N LEU A 80 -14.41 14.94 -0.38
CA LEU A 80 -13.19 15.57 0.12
C LEU A 80 -12.33 16.15 -1.00
N GLY A 81 -12.48 15.65 -2.23
CA GLY A 81 -11.65 16.02 -3.36
C GLY A 81 -10.20 15.56 -3.21
N ILE A 82 -9.91 14.64 -2.28
CA ILE A 82 -8.57 14.13 -1.97
C ILE A 82 -8.56 12.61 -2.21
N CYS A 83 -7.49 12.12 -2.81
CA CYS A 83 -7.24 10.72 -3.07
C CYS A 83 -6.63 10.02 -1.84
N PRO A 84 -6.70 8.67 -1.73
CA PRO A 84 -6.16 7.95 -0.57
C PRO A 84 -4.66 8.15 -0.32
N ASP A 85 -3.92 8.56 -1.35
CA ASP A 85 -2.50 8.87 -1.32
C ASP A 85 -2.22 10.33 -0.86
N GLY A 86 -3.25 11.08 -0.50
CA GLY A 86 -3.17 12.49 -0.11
C GLY A 86 -3.06 13.45 -1.29
N THR A 87 -3.12 12.96 -2.54
CA THR A 87 -3.08 13.83 -3.73
C THR A 87 -4.44 14.46 -3.99
N PRO A 88 -4.48 15.67 -4.57
CA PRO A 88 -5.75 16.25 -5.00
C PRO A 88 -6.36 15.41 -6.12
N SER A 89 -7.66 15.12 -6.03
CA SER A 89 -8.42 14.41 -7.07
C SER A 89 -8.73 15.27 -8.31
N VAL A 90 -8.27 16.52 -8.33
CA VAL A 90 -8.50 17.47 -9.42
C VAL A 90 -7.33 17.50 -10.41
N ASN A 91 -7.64 17.79 -11.67
CA ASN A 91 -6.68 17.89 -12.78
C ASN A 91 -5.92 16.58 -13.05
N ASN A 92 -6.56 15.43 -12.86
CA ASN A 92 -5.94 14.15 -13.22
C ASN A 92 -5.93 14.00 -14.75
N PRO A 93 -4.75 14.05 -15.41
CA PRO A 93 -4.65 14.07 -16.87
C PRO A 93 -5.07 12.76 -17.53
N ARG A 94 -5.28 11.70 -16.76
CA ARG A 94 -5.77 10.42 -17.25
C ARG A 94 -7.29 10.33 -17.32
N CYS A 95 -7.97 11.32 -16.77
CA CYS A 95 -9.41 11.41 -16.81
C CYS A 95 -9.85 12.35 -17.93
N SER A 96 -10.99 12.05 -18.55
CA SER A 96 -11.62 12.94 -19.51
C SER A 96 -11.97 14.27 -18.84
N VAL A 97 -11.84 15.35 -19.61
CA VAL A 97 -12.26 16.68 -19.18
C VAL A 97 -13.78 16.70 -19.04
N LEU A 98 -14.27 17.03 -17.85
CA LEU A 98 -15.68 17.34 -17.63
C LEU A 98 -15.89 18.83 -17.87
N ALA A 99 -16.82 19.16 -18.77
CA ALA A 99 -17.27 20.53 -18.96
C ALA A 99 -18.22 20.89 -17.80
N GLY A 100 -17.78 21.77 -16.91
CA GLY A 100 -18.58 22.28 -15.79
C GLY A 100 -18.71 23.80 -15.81
N GLN A 101 -19.60 24.34 -14.97
CA GLN A 101 -19.89 25.78 -14.83
C GLN A 101 -18.70 26.65 -14.35
N GLY A 102 -17.49 26.10 -14.21
CA GLY A 102 -16.29 26.80 -13.77
C GLY A 102 -15.01 26.46 -14.55
N GLY A 103 -15.12 25.79 -15.69
CA GLY A 103 -13.98 25.41 -16.54
C GLY A 103 -13.85 23.91 -16.78
N ASN A 104 -12.77 23.54 -17.46
CA ASN A 104 -12.37 22.16 -17.75
C ASN A 104 -11.82 21.52 -16.47
N ILE A 105 -12.58 20.63 -15.84
CA ILE A 105 -12.16 19.96 -14.60
C ILE A 105 -12.01 18.45 -14.87
N GLN A 106 -10.88 17.88 -14.51
CA GLN A 106 -10.66 16.43 -14.54
C GLN A 106 -10.68 15.90 -13.11
N LEU A 107 -11.67 15.07 -12.77
CA LEU A 107 -11.83 14.51 -11.43
C LEU A 107 -11.47 13.03 -11.44
N GLY A 108 -10.48 12.64 -10.63
CA GLY A 108 -10.11 11.25 -10.47
C GLY A 108 -8.83 11.00 -9.69
N CYS A 109 -8.66 9.77 -9.24
CA CYS A 109 -7.50 9.31 -8.48
C CYS A 109 -6.72 8.26 -9.25
N THR A 110 -5.40 8.24 -9.09
CA THR A 110 -4.55 7.18 -9.65
C THR A 110 -3.68 6.59 -8.55
N PHE A 111 -3.65 5.27 -8.44
CA PHE A 111 -2.81 4.56 -7.49
C PHE A 111 -2.18 3.34 -8.15
N ASN A 112 -1.04 2.91 -7.62
CA ASN A 112 -0.27 1.79 -8.13
C ASN A 112 -0.24 0.68 -7.09
N LEU A 113 -0.58 -0.54 -7.52
CA LEU A 113 -0.46 -1.76 -6.73
C LEU A 113 0.63 -2.63 -7.34
N GLN A 114 1.64 -2.94 -6.55
CA GLN A 114 2.67 -3.89 -6.97
C GLN A 114 2.19 -5.32 -6.73
N PHE A 115 2.44 -6.21 -7.69
CA PHE A 115 2.07 -7.60 -7.60
C PHE A 115 3.10 -8.51 -8.29
N ARG A 116 3.03 -9.81 -8.05
CA ARG A 116 3.87 -10.83 -8.71
C ARG A 116 3.00 -11.82 -9.46
N LEU A 117 3.52 -12.38 -10.55
CA LEU A 117 2.84 -13.48 -11.26
C LEU A 117 3.34 -14.83 -10.76
N LYS A 118 2.42 -15.79 -10.62
CA LYS A 118 2.74 -17.16 -10.21
C LYS A 118 3.75 -17.78 -11.18
N GLY A 119 4.90 -18.20 -10.66
CA GLY A 119 6.00 -18.76 -11.46
C GLY A 119 7.06 -17.75 -11.89
N THR A 120 6.92 -16.46 -11.53
CA THR A 120 7.93 -15.43 -11.77
C THR A 120 8.29 -14.72 -10.47
N ASN A 121 9.54 -14.28 -10.34
CA ASN A 121 9.99 -13.43 -9.22
C ASN A 121 9.98 -11.94 -9.58
N GLU A 122 9.53 -11.59 -10.77
CA GLU A 122 9.47 -10.22 -11.25
C GLU A 122 8.29 -9.47 -10.63
N ILE A 123 8.49 -8.17 -10.38
CA ILE A 123 7.46 -7.29 -9.83
C ILE A 123 6.75 -6.59 -10.99
N TYR A 124 5.45 -6.81 -11.06
CA TYR A 124 4.54 -6.17 -11.99
C TYR A 124 3.82 -5.04 -11.27
N THR A 125 3.39 -4.04 -12.03
CA THR A 125 2.64 -2.89 -11.49
C THR A 125 1.25 -2.86 -12.11
N ASN A 126 0.21 -2.92 -11.27
CA ASN A 126 -1.14 -2.60 -11.67
C ASN A 126 -1.44 -1.15 -11.32
N ARG A 127 -1.67 -0.33 -12.34
CA ARG A 127 -1.99 1.08 -12.21
C ARG A 127 -3.48 1.27 -12.40
N ILE A 128 -4.13 1.70 -11.34
CA ILE A 128 -5.58 1.86 -11.30
C ILE A 128 -5.89 3.35 -11.29
N THR A 129 -6.72 3.77 -12.24
CA THR A 129 -7.18 5.14 -12.38
C THR A 129 -8.71 5.13 -12.26
N VAL A 130 -9.23 5.87 -11.29
CA VAL A 130 -10.67 6.07 -11.09
C VAL A 130 -11.01 7.49 -11.50
N CYS A 131 -11.93 7.64 -12.45
CA CYS A 131 -12.36 8.93 -12.98
C CYS A 131 -13.85 9.13 -12.73
N PHE A 132 -14.24 10.33 -12.33
CA PHE A 132 -15.63 10.73 -12.31
C PHE A 132 -16.09 11.05 -13.74
N LEU A 133 -17.23 10.50 -14.16
CA LEU A 133 -17.80 10.74 -15.50
C LEU A 133 -19.01 11.67 -15.48
N GLY A 134 -19.70 11.76 -14.36
CA GLY A 134 -20.94 12.53 -14.23
C GLY A 134 -21.90 11.87 -13.25
N TYR A 135 -23.16 12.24 -13.34
CA TYR A 135 -24.20 11.67 -12.48
C TYR A 135 -25.49 11.47 -13.28
N THR A 136 -26.25 10.45 -12.89
CA THR A 136 -27.59 10.16 -13.38
C THR A 136 -28.60 10.33 -12.24
N GLN A 137 -29.80 10.79 -12.54
CA GLN A 137 -30.84 10.95 -11.54
C GLN A 137 -31.46 9.57 -11.23
N PRO A 138 -31.49 9.12 -9.96
CA PRO A 138 -32.18 7.90 -9.60
C PRO A 138 -33.71 8.04 -9.79
N PRO A 139 -34.41 6.94 -10.08
CA PRO A 139 -35.87 6.96 -10.21
C PRO A 139 -36.54 7.44 -8.91
N GLY A 140 -37.58 8.26 -9.05
CA GLY A 140 -38.33 8.86 -7.92
C GLY A 140 -37.93 10.28 -7.54
N TYR A 141 -36.92 10.86 -8.19
CA TYR A 141 -36.55 12.27 -8.04
C TYR A 141 -37.09 13.12 -9.21
N PRO A 142 -37.46 14.40 -8.97
CA PRO A 142 -37.92 15.28 -10.03
C PRO A 142 -36.82 15.51 -11.07
N LEU A 143 -37.17 15.36 -12.36
CA LEU A 143 -36.32 15.75 -13.48
C LEU A 143 -36.14 17.27 -13.44
N ILE A 144 -34.95 17.70 -13.04
CA ILE A 144 -34.56 19.11 -13.10
C ILE A 144 -34.03 19.33 -14.52
N GLY A 145 -34.50 20.37 -15.22
CA GLY A 145 -34.07 20.62 -16.61
C GLY A 145 -32.54 20.60 -16.77
N VAL A 146 -32.06 20.11 -17.91
CA VAL A 146 -30.64 19.86 -18.25
C VAL A 146 -29.66 21.01 -17.96
N ALA A 147 -30.14 22.24 -17.77
CA ALA A 147 -29.32 23.40 -17.42
C ALA A 147 -29.00 23.53 -15.92
N TYR A 148 -29.70 22.80 -15.03
CA TYR A 148 -29.62 22.98 -13.57
C TYR A 148 -29.57 21.66 -12.81
N SER A 149 -29.22 20.56 -13.47
CA SER A 149 -28.94 19.32 -12.77
C SER A 149 -27.77 19.59 -11.80
N ARG A 150 -28.04 19.43 -10.50
CA ARG A 150 -27.04 19.55 -9.45
C ARG A 150 -26.73 18.14 -8.96
N PRO A 151 -25.46 17.82 -8.64
CA PRO A 151 -25.14 16.55 -8.01
C PRO A 151 -25.96 16.42 -6.72
N MET A 152 -26.64 15.28 -6.56
CA MET A 152 -27.44 15.01 -5.37
C MET A 152 -26.51 14.81 -4.16
N PRO A 153 -26.91 15.30 -2.97
CA PRO A 153 -26.15 15.05 -1.76
C PRO A 153 -26.08 13.54 -1.46
N GLY A 154 -24.87 13.05 -1.15
CA GLY A 154 -24.65 11.66 -0.74
C GLY A 154 -24.24 10.69 -1.86
N ASN A 155 -23.58 11.15 -2.92
CA ASN A 155 -22.99 10.35 -4.02
C ASN A 155 -23.95 9.49 -4.84
N LYS A 156 -25.24 9.48 -4.49
CA LYS A 156 -26.27 8.72 -5.19
C LYS A 156 -26.40 9.20 -6.63
N GLY A 157 -26.23 8.27 -7.56
CA GLY A 157 -26.31 8.54 -8.99
C GLY A 157 -24.99 8.96 -9.63
N ASN A 158 -23.88 9.07 -8.89
CA ASN A 158 -22.57 9.34 -9.50
C ASN A 158 -22.11 8.14 -10.36
N ILE A 159 -21.49 8.45 -11.49
CA ILE A 159 -20.94 7.47 -12.43
C ILE A 159 -19.43 7.63 -12.44
N TYR A 160 -18.73 6.54 -12.20
CA TYR A 160 -17.27 6.48 -12.21
C TYR A 160 -16.78 5.51 -13.28
N SER A 161 -15.69 5.86 -13.96
CA SER A 161 -14.90 4.97 -14.78
C SER A 161 -13.70 4.47 -13.99
N ILE A 162 -13.43 3.17 -14.03
CA ILE A 162 -12.29 2.52 -13.39
C ILE A 162 -11.46 1.90 -14.51
N ILE A 163 -10.21 2.34 -14.64
CA ILE A 163 -9.26 1.87 -15.62
C ILE A 163 -8.12 1.19 -14.86
N SER A 164 -7.94 -0.11 -15.04
CA SER A 164 -6.85 -0.89 -14.47
C SER A 164 -5.88 -1.31 -15.56
N GLU A 165 -4.66 -0.77 -15.53
CA GLU A 165 -3.59 -1.05 -16.48
C GLU A 165 -2.46 -1.81 -15.80
N VAL A 166 -2.23 -3.04 -16.23
CA VAL A 166 -1.11 -3.85 -15.79
C VAL A 166 0.09 -3.58 -16.67
N ARG A 167 1.23 -3.33 -16.02
CA ARG A 167 2.52 -3.08 -16.63
C ARG A 167 3.51 -4.17 -16.25
N ASP A 168 4.27 -4.62 -17.24
CA ASP A 168 5.41 -5.49 -17.04
C ASP A 168 6.58 -4.75 -16.35
N PRO A 169 7.64 -5.47 -15.93
CA PRO A 169 8.82 -4.85 -15.33
C PRO A 169 9.56 -3.89 -16.27
N GLN A 170 9.33 -4.01 -17.59
CA GLN A 170 9.87 -3.10 -18.61
C GLN A 170 8.98 -1.85 -18.81
N GLY A 171 7.87 -1.73 -18.07
CA GLY A 171 6.94 -0.61 -18.10
C GLY A 171 5.91 -0.65 -19.25
N ARG A 172 5.87 -1.70 -20.06
CA ARG A 172 4.91 -1.89 -21.16
C ARG A 172 3.57 -2.36 -20.62
N VAL A 173 2.49 -1.84 -21.19
CA VAL A 173 1.12 -2.24 -20.81
C VAL A 173 0.83 -3.59 -21.43
N THR A 174 0.66 -4.61 -20.58
CA THR A 174 0.35 -5.98 -21.02
C THR A 174 -1.14 -6.27 -20.99
N THR A 175 -1.88 -5.62 -20.10
CA THR A 175 -3.33 -5.80 -19.99
C THR A 175 -3.99 -4.52 -19.49
N ARG A 176 -5.15 -4.20 -20.05
CA ARG A 176 -5.99 -3.08 -19.62
C ARG A 176 -7.43 -3.57 -19.47
N ILE A 177 -8.05 -3.24 -18.34
CA ILE A 177 -9.46 -3.51 -18.07
C ILE A 177 -10.12 -2.18 -17.72
N GLU A 178 -11.29 -1.96 -18.29
CA GLU A 178 -12.12 -0.80 -18.01
C GLU A 178 -13.47 -1.27 -17.46
N ALA A 179 -13.94 -0.59 -16.43
CA ALA A 179 -15.22 -0.85 -15.80
C ALA A 179 -15.91 0.46 -15.48
N VAL A 180 -17.24 0.44 -15.47
CA VAL A 180 -18.06 1.57 -15.02
C VAL A 180 -18.74 1.15 -13.72
N TYR A 181 -18.71 2.05 -12.73
CA TYR A 181 -19.26 1.81 -11.41
C TYR A 181 -20.22 2.93 -11.01
N THR A 182 -21.36 2.54 -10.45
CA THR A 182 -22.38 3.42 -9.87
C THR A 182 -22.71 2.91 -8.46
N PRO A 183 -22.39 3.67 -7.40
CA PRO A 183 -22.71 3.30 -6.02
C PRO A 183 -24.21 3.36 -5.70
#